data_AF-A0A2A4QME8-F1
#
_entry.id   AF-A0A2A4QME8-F1
#
_cell.length_a   1.000
_cell.length_b   1.000
_cell.length_c   1.000
_cell.angle_alpha   90.00
_cell.angle_beta   90.00
_cell.angle_gamma   90.00
#
_symmetry.space_group_name_H-M   'P 1'
#
loop_
_entity.id
_entity.type
_entity.pdbx_description
1 polymer ?
#
loop_
_entity_poly.entity_id
_entity_poly.type
_entity_poly.pdbx_seq_one_letter_code
_entity_poly.pdbx_strand_id
1 'polypeptide(L)'
;MEQIIMTELESNEFNFPNLARCSGEFFDENEKSYLFSTLAAWAGSDIKATAWFQSEVISAFGGKTALELCKNNQSDAVIKYFRHIERGGFA
;
A
#
# COMPACT_ATOMS: atom_id res chain seq x y z
N MET A 1 -11.79 -4.42 33.74
CA MET A 1 -10.48 -4.00 33.22
C MET A 1 -10.71 -3.63 31.78
N GLU A 2 -11.08 -2.38 31.58
CA GLU A 2 -11.60 -1.84 30.33
C GLU A 2 -10.56 -0.92 29.72
N GLN A 3 -10.28 -1.17 28.42
CA GLN A 3 -9.86 -0.19 27.42
C GLN A 3 -8.40 0.29 27.63
N ILE A 4 -7.48 0.32 26.65
CA ILE A 4 -7.59 0.63 25.23
C ILE A 4 -6.37 -0.08 24.60
N ILE A 5 -6.58 -0.86 23.54
CA ILE A 5 -5.48 -1.23 22.65
C ILE A 5 -5.04 0.09 22.02
N MET A 6 -4.02 0.72 22.62
CA MET A 6 -3.24 1.74 21.91
C MET A 6 -2.57 0.96 20.79
N THR A 7 -3.25 0.95 19.65
CA THR A 7 -2.67 0.79 18.33
C THR A 7 -1.43 1.65 18.33
N GLU A 8 -0.29 1.04 18.62
CA GLU A 8 0.97 1.74 18.54
C GLU A 8 1.09 2.08 17.06
N LEU A 9 0.88 3.37 16.76
CA LEU A 9 1.35 4.02 15.56
C LEU A 9 2.88 3.97 15.59
N GLU A 10 3.46 2.78 15.74
CA GLU A 10 4.83 2.53 15.32
C GLU A 10 4.83 2.93 13.85
N SER A 11 5.53 4.02 13.53
CA SER A 11 5.55 4.62 12.20
C SER A 11 5.60 3.51 11.16
N ASN A 12 4.69 3.53 10.18
CA ASN A 12 4.58 2.45 9.20
C ASN A 12 5.90 2.21 8.44
N GLU A 13 6.80 3.18 8.42
CA GLU A 13 8.17 3.06 7.92
C GLU A 13 9.04 2.06 8.72
N PHE A 14 8.75 1.88 10.00
CA PHE A 14 9.39 0.90 10.88
C PHE A 14 8.78 -0.50 10.75
N ASN A 15 7.45 -0.58 10.58
CA ASN A 15 6.74 -1.85 10.38
C ASN A 15 6.93 -2.45 8.98
N PHE A 16 7.05 -1.59 7.97
CA PHE A 16 7.13 -1.98 6.56
C PHE A 16 8.32 -1.28 5.87
N PRO A 17 9.56 -1.59 6.30
CA PRO A 17 10.75 -0.87 5.83
C PRO A 17 11.01 -1.08 4.33
N ASN A 18 10.65 -2.23 3.74
CA ASN A 18 10.86 -2.44 2.30
C ASN A 18 9.86 -1.65 1.45
N LEU A 19 8.58 -1.61 1.84
CA LEU A 19 7.58 -0.79 1.18
C LEU A 19 7.88 0.71 1.28
N ALA A 20 8.26 1.17 2.48
CA ALA A 20 8.67 2.55 2.71
C ALA A 20 9.87 2.93 1.85
N ARG A 21 10.88 2.07 1.75
CA ARG A 21 12.05 2.33 0.90
C ARG A 21 11.74 2.29 -0.59
N CYS A 22 10.78 1.47 -1.01
CA CYS A 22 10.38 1.35 -2.41
C CYS A 22 9.48 2.49 -2.88
N SER A 23 8.58 2.96 -2.02
CA SER A 23 7.44 3.77 -2.45
C SER A 23 7.02 4.86 -1.45
N GLY A 24 7.70 4.98 -0.32
CA GLY A 24 7.36 5.94 0.73
C GLY A 24 7.51 7.41 0.32
N GLU A 25 8.28 7.73 -0.71
CA GLU A 25 8.39 9.12 -1.19
C GLU A 25 7.12 9.60 -1.95
N PHE A 26 6.27 8.68 -2.40
CA PHE A 26 5.10 9.01 -3.24
C PHE A 26 3.80 9.21 -2.45
N PHE A 27 3.83 9.00 -1.14
CA PHE A 27 2.64 8.93 -0.29
C PHE A 27 2.82 9.71 1.00
N ASP A 28 1.74 10.32 1.49
CA ASP A 28 1.71 10.97 2.80
C ASP A 28 1.67 9.94 3.95
N GLU A 29 1.94 10.35 5.20
CA GLU A 29 1.93 9.41 6.34
C GLU A 29 0.62 8.64 6.52
N ASN A 30 -0.52 9.29 6.28
CA ASN A 30 -1.83 8.64 6.35
C ASN A 30 -2.02 7.60 5.24
N GLU A 31 -1.51 7.89 4.04
CA GLU A 31 -1.58 6.97 2.90
C GLU A 31 -0.64 5.79 3.08
N LYS A 32 0.60 6.02 3.57
CA LYS A 32 1.54 4.96 3.96
C LYS A 32 0.93 4.04 5.01
N SER A 33 0.28 4.63 6.02
CA SER A 33 -0.38 3.90 7.11
C SER A 33 -1.44 2.93 6.58
N TYR A 34 -2.29 3.42 5.69
CA TYR A 34 -3.34 2.63 5.06
C TYR A 34 -2.77 1.59 4.08
N LEU A 35 -2.03 2.05 3.07
CA LEU A 35 -1.57 1.22 1.96
C LEU A 35 -0.65 0.09 2.43
N PHE A 36 0.34 0.38 3.27
CA PHE A 36 1.31 -0.64 3.65
C PHE A 36 0.67 -1.71 4.52
N SER A 37 -0.21 -1.33 5.43
CA SER A 37 -0.94 -2.26 6.28
C SER A 37 -1.88 -3.16 5.47
N THR A 38 -2.67 -2.57 4.56
CA THR A 38 -3.57 -3.33 3.68
C THR A 38 -2.80 -4.26 2.75
N LEU A 39 -1.74 -3.76 2.10
CA LEU A 39 -0.96 -4.54 1.14
C LEU A 39 -0.17 -5.66 1.83
N ALA A 40 0.42 -5.38 3.00
CA ALA A 40 1.09 -6.41 3.79
C ALA A 40 0.11 -7.46 4.31
N ALA A 41 -1.12 -7.09 4.68
CA ALA A 41 -2.16 -8.04 5.05
C ALA A 41 -2.56 -8.93 3.87
N TRP A 42 -2.65 -8.38 2.65
CA TRP A 42 -2.98 -9.15 1.45
C TRP A 42 -1.84 -10.05 0.97
N ALA A 43 -0.61 -9.52 0.92
CA ALA A 43 0.56 -10.26 0.46
C ALA A 43 1.13 -11.22 1.52
N GLY A 44 0.79 -10.99 2.79
CA GLY A 44 1.22 -11.75 3.96
C GLY A 44 2.59 -11.34 4.53
N SER A 45 3.32 -10.42 3.89
CA SER A 45 4.54 -9.80 4.45
C SER A 45 4.97 -8.55 3.68
N ASP A 46 5.77 -7.70 4.31
CA ASP A 46 6.40 -6.50 3.71
C ASP A 46 7.23 -6.84 2.44
N ILE A 47 7.98 -7.94 2.46
CA ILE A 47 8.80 -8.38 1.31
C ILE A 47 7.91 -8.79 0.14
N LYS A 48 6.87 -9.58 0.40
CA LYS A 48 5.93 -10.01 -0.65
C LYS A 48 5.10 -8.84 -1.17
N ALA A 49 4.69 -7.94 -0.28
CA ALA A 49 4.01 -6.71 -0.63
C ALA A 49 4.87 -5.84 -1.56
N THR A 50 6.15 -5.69 -1.23
CA THR A 50 7.12 -4.97 -2.09
C THR A 50 7.27 -5.65 -3.45
N ALA A 51 7.38 -6.98 -3.48
CA ALA A 51 7.46 -7.73 -4.73
C ALA A 51 6.22 -7.54 -5.61
N TRP A 52 5.02 -7.59 -5.01
CA TRP A 52 3.76 -7.31 -5.68
C TRP A 52 3.73 -5.88 -6.24
N PHE A 53 4.12 -4.90 -5.43
CA PHE A 53 4.13 -3.48 -5.82
C PHE A 53 5.00 -3.20 -7.06
N GLN A 54 6.09 -3.96 -7.21
CA GLN A 54 7.06 -3.82 -8.29
C GLN A 54 6.77 -4.69 -9.51
N SER A 55 6.30 -5.93 -9.32
CA SER A 55 6.15 -6.92 -10.40
C SER A 55 4.70 -7.14 -10.84
N GLU A 56 3.72 -6.94 -9.96
CA GLU A 56 2.33 -7.21 -10.32
C GLU A 56 1.74 -6.08 -11.15
N VAL A 57 1.20 -6.45 -12.30
CA VAL A 57 0.52 -5.52 -13.20
C VAL A 57 -0.93 -5.35 -12.80
N ILE A 58 -1.39 -4.11 -12.74
CA ILE A 58 -2.79 -3.79 -12.47
C ILE A 58 -3.50 -3.60 -13.81
N SER A 59 -4.34 -4.58 -14.17
CA SER A 59 -5.09 -4.57 -15.45
C SER A 59 -5.93 -3.30 -15.64
N ALA A 60 -6.52 -2.77 -14.56
CA ALA A 60 -7.31 -1.53 -14.58
C ALA A 60 -6.50 -0.29 -15.03
N PHE A 61 -5.17 -0.35 -14.98
CA PHE A 61 -4.28 0.72 -15.40
C PHE A 61 -3.50 0.38 -16.69
N GLY A 62 -4.07 -0.48 -17.54
CA GLY A 62 -3.45 -0.86 -18.81
C GLY A 62 -2.21 -1.74 -18.63
N GLY A 63 -2.17 -2.55 -17.56
CA GLY A 63 -1.07 -3.47 -17.29
C GLY A 63 0.17 -2.80 -16.69
N LYS A 64 0.02 -1.63 -16.06
CA LYS A 64 1.10 -0.96 -15.31
C LYS A 64 1.18 -1.50 -13.89
N THR A 65 2.39 -1.55 -13.33
CA THR A 65 2.59 -1.90 -11.92
C THR A 65 2.31 -0.69 -11.03
N ALA A 66 2.07 -0.93 -9.73
CA ALA A 66 1.85 0.15 -8.78
C ALA A 66 3.05 1.12 -8.72
N LEU A 67 4.27 0.60 -8.81
CA LEU A 67 5.48 1.42 -8.88
C LEU A 67 5.52 2.30 -10.13
N GLU A 68 5.16 1.76 -11.29
CA GLU A 68 5.12 2.54 -12.53
C GLU A 68 4.05 3.65 -12.46
N LEU A 69 2.93 3.42 -11.78
CA LEU A 69 1.92 4.47 -11.54
C LEU A 69 2.49 5.57 -10.65
N CYS A 70 3.15 5.22 -9.54
CA CYS A 70 3.80 6.19 -8.66
C CYS A 70 4.83 7.04 -9.41
N LYS A 71 5.71 6.43 -10.21
CA LYS A 71 6.69 7.15 -11.04
C LYS A 71 6.05 8.09 -12.07
N ASN A 72 4.85 7.75 -12.55
CA ASN A 72 4.09 8.59 -13.47
C ASN A 72 3.26 9.68 -12.77
N ASN A 73 3.52 9.99 -11.48
CA ASN A 73 2.74 10.93 -10.66
C ASN A 73 1.26 10.50 -10.50
N GLN A 74 0.99 9.19 -10.57
CA GLN A 74 -0.35 8.60 -10.42
C GLN A 74 -0.48 7.81 -9.11
N SER A 75 0.21 8.23 -8.05
CA SER A 75 0.16 7.57 -6.73
C SER A 75 -1.24 7.57 -6.11
N ASP A 76 -1.99 8.67 -6.24
CA ASP A 76 -3.40 8.75 -5.82
C ASP A 76 -4.28 7.67 -6.48
N ALA A 77 -4.00 7.32 -7.75
CA ALA A 77 -4.73 6.27 -8.46
C ALA A 77 -4.53 4.90 -7.81
N VAL A 78 -3.33 4.63 -7.28
CA VAL A 78 -3.02 3.40 -6.53
C VAL A 78 -3.88 3.34 -5.26
N ILE A 79 -3.92 4.42 -4.46
CA ILE A 79 -4.73 4.46 -3.24
C ILE A 79 -6.22 4.26 -3.55
N LYS A 80 -6.73 4.92 -4.59
CA LYS A 80 -8.13 4.76 -5.03
C LYS A 80 -8.44 3.34 -5.45
N TYR A 81 -7.51 2.66 -6.13
CA TYR A 81 -7.64 1.26 -6.51
C TYR A 81 -7.76 0.35 -5.29
N PHE A 82 -6.87 0.48 -4.30
CA PHE A 82 -6.96 -0.31 -3.06
C PHE A 82 -8.27 -0.07 -2.31
N ARG A 83 -8.70 1.19 -2.18
CA ARG A 83 -9.99 1.54 -1.57
C ARG A 83 -11.18 0.96 -2.32
N HIS A 84 -11.08 0.83 -3.64
CA HIS A 84 -12.15 0.26 -4.47
C HIS A 84 -12.27 -1.25 -4.25
N ILE A 85 -11.15 -1.95 -4.23
CA ILE A 85 -11.11 -3.40 -3.96
C ILE A 85 -11.63 -3.72 -2.56
N GLU A 86 -11.21 -2.96 -1.53
CA GLU A 86 -11.70 -3.19 -0.15
C GLU A 86 -13.21 -2.96 0.00
N ARG A 87 -13.79 -2.11 -0.84
CA ARG A 87 -15.25 -1.90 -0.90
C ARG A 87 -15.99 -2.99 -1.65
N GLY A 88 -15.31 -4.03 -2.14
CA GLY A 88 -15.90 -5.10 -2.93
C GLY A 88 -16.20 -4.71 -4.38
N GLY A 89 -15.60 -3.62 -4.86
CA GLY A 89 -15.70 -3.20 -6.24
C GLY A 89 -14.83 -4.09 -7.13
N PHE A 90 -15.45 -5.05 -7.80
CA PHE A 90 -14.85 -5.71 -8.95
C PHE A 90 -14.76 -4.64 -10.07
N ALA A 91 -13.55 -4.16 -10.34
CA ALA A 91 -13.26 -3.41 -11.56
C ALA A 91 -13.16 -4.37 -12.75
#